data_AF-A0A6J3D110-F1
#
_entry.id   AF-A0A6J3D110-F1
#
_cell.length_a   1.000
_cell.length_b   1.000
_cell.length_c   1.000
_cell.angle_alpha   90.00
_cell.angle_beta   90.00
_cell.angle_gamma   90.00
#
_symmetry.space_group_name_H-M   'P 1'
#
loop_
_entity.id
_entity.type
_entity.pdbx_description
1 polymer ?
#
loop_
_entity_poly.entity_id
_entity_poly.type
_entity_poly.pdbx_seq_one_letter_code
_entity_poly.pdbx_strand_id
1 'polypeptide(L)'
;MKVAVTLLLLLFATTHAEHRGRAYVRDKVCQEFKTMGKDDFRTLTLIMNSKKFSNATFEEISHLVREIVSLAETCCTDGADPSCYDAGSSALSAKSCGPDSPFPAHPGTAACCVHQGLEQKLCLAALQHPPRQLPHYIEPSNEELCQAFKKDPKDFADRFLYEYVSSYGQAPLPVLLGSTRNFLSMVSTCCISSAPTVCFLKEKLQRKTLSLLTLMSNRACSRFTVYGKDKVKFSYLTMLAQMIPSASFEDLSPLAEDASEVFAQCCDSVAEDCMQKKLSEHTAKVCAALSTKDERFADCCAGKDIMQNYFCITALKPATAPKLPELQKPTNKHLCGDDGALHARRYMFELSRRHTNVPDVFLGKLYDASENVIRECCSAKDASACLDSKRQQVGAELPTFLENANQFCGQYNEMNFLDFKKRLRDSMKKTMPEASPELLTQLVDQRADFASTCCPANSPPLYCAAQVTAYLESACKQGSCALI
;
A
#
# COMPACT_ATOMS: atom_id res chain seq x y z
N MET A 1 -46.01 14.29 35.74
CA MET A 1 -45.60 12.86 35.72
C MET A 1 -45.15 12.36 34.35
N LYS A 2 -45.94 12.52 33.26
CA LYS A 2 -45.57 11.97 31.94
C LYS A 2 -44.22 12.48 31.39
N VAL A 3 -43.91 13.77 31.55
CA VAL A 3 -42.65 14.39 31.07
C VAL A 3 -41.40 13.90 31.82
N ALA A 4 -41.52 13.64 33.13
CA ALA A 4 -40.41 13.12 33.94
C ALA A 4 -40.05 11.66 33.57
N VAL A 5 -41.06 10.85 33.24
CA VAL A 5 -40.86 9.46 32.81
C VAL A 5 -40.24 9.40 31.41
N THR A 6 -40.56 10.34 30.51
CA THR A 6 -39.94 10.40 29.18
C THR A 6 -38.48 10.83 29.24
N LEU A 7 -38.14 11.80 30.11
CA LEU A 7 -36.74 12.22 30.34
C LEU A 7 -35.89 11.11 30.97
N LEU A 8 -36.43 10.35 31.94
CA LEU A 8 -35.76 9.18 32.51
C LEU A 8 -35.53 8.10 31.46
N LEU A 9 -36.52 7.77 30.63
CA LEU A 9 -36.37 6.76 29.56
C LEU A 9 -35.38 7.18 28.47
N LEU A 10 -35.30 8.47 28.14
CA LEU A 10 -34.30 9.01 27.22
C LEU A 10 -32.89 8.96 27.82
N LEU A 11 -32.73 9.28 29.10
CA LEU A 11 -31.46 9.14 29.84
C LEU A 11 -31.02 7.67 29.97
N PHE A 12 -31.97 6.75 30.19
CA PHE A 12 -31.69 5.30 30.18
C PHE A 12 -31.32 4.81 28.77
N ALA A 13 -31.96 5.32 27.71
CA ALA A 13 -31.64 4.92 26.34
C ALA A 13 -30.27 5.44 25.86
N THR A 14 -29.88 6.67 26.22
CA THR A 14 -28.57 7.23 25.86
C THR A 14 -27.44 6.60 26.66
N THR A 15 -27.63 6.36 27.96
CA THR A 15 -26.65 5.63 28.79
C THR A 15 -26.52 4.16 28.35
N HIS A 16 -27.62 3.48 27.99
CA HIS A 16 -27.56 2.10 27.51
C HIS A 16 -26.99 1.96 26.10
N ALA A 17 -27.10 2.98 25.25
CA ALA A 17 -26.44 3.01 23.95
C ALA A 17 -24.91 3.13 24.09
N GLU A 18 -24.41 3.99 25.00
CA GLU A 18 -22.98 4.06 25.34
C GLU A 18 -22.45 2.75 25.95
N HIS A 19 -23.27 2.05 26.75
CA HIS A 19 -22.89 0.77 27.37
C HIS A 19 -22.92 -0.42 26.41
N ARG A 20 -23.72 -0.41 25.33
CA ARG A 20 -23.77 -1.50 24.35
C ARG A 20 -22.42 -1.71 23.64
N GLY A 21 -21.70 -0.63 23.32
CA GLY A 21 -20.38 -0.73 22.71
C GLY A 21 -19.32 -1.32 23.65
N ARG A 22 -19.39 -0.95 24.94
CA ARG A 22 -18.43 -1.37 25.98
C ARG A 22 -18.53 -2.86 26.30
N ALA A 23 -19.75 -3.33 26.60
CA ALA A 23 -19.98 -4.76 26.85
C ALA A 23 -19.61 -5.60 25.62
N TYR A 24 -19.91 -5.12 24.41
CA TYR A 24 -19.58 -5.82 23.17
C TYR A 24 -18.07 -6.05 22.96
N VAL A 25 -17.22 -5.04 23.19
CA VAL A 25 -15.77 -5.19 23.01
C VAL A 25 -15.18 -6.16 24.04
N ARG A 26 -15.55 -6.01 25.32
CA ARG A 26 -15.14 -6.94 26.37
C ARG A 26 -15.58 -8.37 26.03
N ASP A 27 -16.86 -8.57 25.72
CA ASP A 27 -17.42 -9.89 25.49
C ASP A 27 -16.74 -10.57 24.30
N LYS A 28 -16.47 -9.83 23.22
CA LYS A 28 -15.71 -10.32 22.08
C LYS A 28 -14.30 -10.76 22.47
N VAL A 29 -13.54 -9.90 23.15
CA VAL A 29 -12.15 -10.21 23.55
C VAL A 29 -12.10 -11.39 24.52
N CYS A 30 -13.02 -11.44 25.48
CA CYS A 30 -13.09 -12.54 26.44
C CYS A 30 -13.56 -13.84 25.80
N GLN A 31 -14.47 -13.79 24.83
CA GLN A 31 -14.84 -14.96 24.03
C GLN A 31 -13.64 -15.46 23.24
N GLU A 32 -12.93 -14.58 22.52
CA GLU A 32 -11.71 -14.92 21.78
C GLU A 32 -10.66 -15.53 22.70
N PHE A 33 -10.33 -14.88 23.82
CA PHE A 33 -9.37 -15.36 24.81
C PHE A 33 -9.73 -16.75 25.37
N LYS A 34 -11.00 -16.97 25.73
CA LYS A 34 -11.49 -18.27 26.24
C LYS A 34 -11.46 -19.34 25.16
N THR A 35 -11.80 -19.02 23.91
CA THR A 35 -11.87 -19.98 22.81
C THR A 35 -10.49 -20.44 22.35
N MET A 36 -9.53 -19.53 22.19
CA MET A 36 -8.19 -19.89 21.68
C MET A 36 -7.17 -20.22 22.78
N GLY A 37 -7.41 -19.78 24.01
CA GLY A 37 -6.46 -19.91 25.10
C GLY A 37 -5.34 -18.87 25.06
N LYS A 38 -4.56 -18.81 26.16
CA LYS A 38 -3.61 -17.72 26.42
C LYS A 38 -2.50 -17.59 25.36
N ASP A 39 -1.89 -18.70 24.95
CA ASP A 39 -0.75 -18.68 24.04
C ASP A 39 -1.13 -18.28 22.60
N ASP A 40 -2.25 -18.79 22.09
CA ASP A 40 -2.76 -18.41 20.77
C ASP A 40 -3.27 -16.96 20.77
N PHE A 41 -3.91 -16.53 21.86
CA PHE A 41 -4.34 -15.13 22.03
C PHE A 41 -3.15 -14.18 22.05
N ARG A 42 -2.09 -14.54 22.79
CA ARG A 42 -0.83 -13.79 22.79
C ARG A 42 -0.24 -13.71 21.38
N THR A 43 -0.21 -14.83 20.65
CA THR A 43 0.34 -14.91 19.29
C THR A 43 -0.46 -14.03 18.32
N LEU A 44 -1.79 -14.10 18.36
CA LEU A 44 -2.64 -13.22 17.56
C LEU A 44 -2.46 -11.75 17.92
N THR A 45 -2.37 -11.44 19.22
CA THR A 45 -2.12 -10.07 19.71
C THR A 45 -0.77 -9.55 19.22
N LEU A 46 0.28 -10.38 19.19
CA LEU A 46 1.58 -10.04 18.63
C LEU A 46 1.49 -9.69 17.14
N ILE A 47 0.81 -10.52 16.36
CA ILE A 47 0.61 -10.30 14.92
C ILE A 47 -0.19 -9.01 14.67
N MET A 48 -1.32 -8.84 15.34
CA MET A 48 -2.18 -7.66 15.15
C MET A 48 -1.46 -6.36 15.52
N ASN A 49 -0.70 -6.35 16.62
CA ASN A 49 0.04 -5.16 17.03
C ASN A 49 1.27 -4.91 16.16
N SER A 50 1.98 -5.94 15.70
CA SER A 50 3.08 -5.78 14.72
C SER A 50 2.56 -5.22 13.40
N LYS A 51 1.35 -5.63 12.97
CA LYS A 51 0.69 -5.07 11.77
C LYS A 51 0.33 -3.60 11.98
N LYS A 52 -0.32 -3.30 13.11
CA LYS A 52 -0.78 -1.94 13.44
C LYS A 52 0.42 -0.99 13.57
N PHE A 53 1.40 -1.37 14.37
CA PHE A 53 2.61 -0.61 14.71
C PHE A 53 3.81 -1.07 13.88
N SER A 54 3.68 -1.08 12.56
CA SER A 54 4.68 -1.62 11.64
C SER A 54 6.08 -1.01 11.79
N ASN A 55 6.22 0.19 12.37
CA ASN A 55 7.49 0.90 12.61
C ASN A 55 8.08 0.70 14.02
N ALA A 56 7.39 0.02 14.93
CA ALA A 56 7.84 -0.21 16.30
C ALA A 56 8.97 -1.22 16.39
N THR A 57 9.65 -1.25 17.55
CA THR A 57 10.63 -2.29 17.89
C THR A 57 9.94 -3.56 18.42
N PHE A 58 10.67 -4.68 18.44
CA PHE A 58 10.17 -5.93 19.01
C PHE A 58 9.87 -5.78 20.50
N GLU A 59 10.71 -5.03 21.21
CA GLU A 59 10.60 -4.79 22.65
C GLU A 59 9.34 -3.97 22.98
N GLU A 60 9.08 -2.89 22.24
CA GLU A 60 7.87 -2.06 22.39
C GLU A 60 6.60 -2.90 22.17
N ILE A 61 6.57 -3.68 21.09
CA ILE A 61 5.43 -4.55 20.78
C ILE A 61 5.26 -5.62 21.85
N SER A 62 6.35 -6.23 22.31
CA SER A 62 6.32 -7.26 23.35
C SER A 62 5.79 -6.74 24.68
N HIS A 63 6.15 -5.49 25.04
CA HIS A 63 5.61 -4.81 26.21
C HIS A 63 4.10 -4.59 26.09
N LEU A 64 3.63 -4.08 24.96
CA LEU A 64 2.21 -3.86 24.71
C LEU A 64 1.41 -5.18 24.72
N VAL A 65 1.90 -6.22 24.03
CA VAL A 65 1.26 -7.54 23.99
C VAL A 65 1.14 -8.13 25.39
N ARG A 66 2.18 -8.03 26.22
CA ARG A 66 2.16 -8.54 27.60
C ARG A 66 1.05 -7.90 28.43
N GLU A 67 0.90 -6.59 28.32
CA GLU A 67 -0.10 -5.82 29.06
C GLU A 67 -1.53 -6.11 28.57
N ILE A 68 -1.73 -6.26 27.26
CA ILE A 68 -3.03 -6.67 26.68
C ILE A 68 -3.42 -8.09 27.14
N VAL A 69 -2.47 -9.04 27.11
CA VAL A 69 -2.70 -10.42 27.54
C VAL A 69 -2.98 -10.48 29.04
N SER A 70 -2.24 -9.71 29.85
CA SER A 70 -2.47 -9.61 31.31
C SER A 70 -3.84 -9.04 31.62
N LEU A 71 -4.30 -8.04 30.85
CA LEU A 71 -5.63 -7.47 30.98
C LEU A 71 -6.73 -8.51 30.68
N ALA A 72 -6.59 -9.25 29.58
CA ALA A 72 -7.53 -10.30 29.21
C ALA A 72 -7.56 -11.42 30.27
N GLU A 73 -6.39 -11.87 30.73
CA GLU A 73 -6.27 -12.89 31.79
C GLU A 73 -6.94 -12.46 33.10
N THR A 74 -6.83 -11.18 33.46
CA THR A 74 -7.45 -10.64 34.69
C THR A 74 -8.96 -10.48 34.53
N CYS A 75 -9.41 -9.87 33.42
CA CYS A 75 -10.79 -9.40 33.28
C CYS A 75 -11.74 -10.40 32.60
N CYS A 76 -11.24 -11.49 32.02
CA CYS A 76 -12.06 -12.49 31.33
C CYS A 76 -12.34 -13.75 32.19
N THR A 77 -12.12 -13.65 33.50
CA THR A 77 -12.47 -14.70 34.47
C THR A 77 -13.93 -14.60 34.89
N ASP A 78 -14.52 -15.71 35.30
CA ASP A 78 -15.91 -15.72 35.79
C ASP A 78 -16.00 -14.97 37.12
N GLY A 79 -16.91 -13.98 37.20
CA GLY A 79 -17.06 -13.13 38.37
C GLY A 79 -16.16 -11.88 38.38
N ALA A 80 -15.38 -11.62 37.32
CA ALA A 80 -14.69 -10.35 37.15
C ALA A 80 -15.67 -9.17 37.10
N ASP A 81 -15.23 -8.01 37.61
CA ASP A 81 -16.04 -6.80 37.60
C ASP A 81 -16.44 -6.43 36.15
N PRO A 82 -17.72 -6.11 35.88
CA PRO A 82 -18.18 -5.78 34.53
C PRO A 82 -17.39 -4.64 33.85
N SER A 83 -16.81 -3.73 34.62
CA SER A 83 -16.00 -2.60 34.18
C SER A 83 -14.50 -2.86 34.10
N CYS A 84 -14.03 -4.03 34.56
CA CYS A 84 -12.60 -4.39 34.63
C CYS A 84 -11.87 -4.12 33.30
N TYR A 85 -12.42 -4.66 32.20
CA TYR A 85 -11.79 -4.53 30.89
C TYR A 85 -11.77 -3.09 30.39
N ASP A 86 -12.86 -2.35 30.57
CA ASP A 86 -12.94 -0.94 30.16
C ASP A 86 -11.97 -0.06 30.94
N ALA A 87 -11.88 -0.27 32.26
CA ALA A 87 -10.98 0.46 33.14
C ALA A 87 -9.52 0.17 32.77
N GLY A 88 -9.17 -1.11 32.61
CA GLY A 88 -7.83 -1.52 32.20
C GLY A 88 -7.47 -1.04 30.79
N SER A 89 -8.39 -1.14 29.83
CA SER A 89 -8.20 -0.60 28.47
C SER A 89 -7.96 0.92 28.50
N SER A 90 -8.70 1.65 29.33
CA SER A 90 -8.49 3.09 29.52
C SER A 90 -7.13 3.39 30.15
N ALA A 91 -6.70 2.58 31.12
CA ALA A 91 -5.38 2.70 31.73
C ALA A 91 -4.25 2.44 30.71
N LEU A 92 -4.41 1.46 29.80
CA LEU A 92 -3.46 1.23 28.71
C LEU A 92 -3.39 2.40 27.74
N SER A 93 -4.54 2.99 27.36
CA SER A 93 -4.56 4.20 26.54
C SER A 93 -3.89 5.38 27.25
N ALA A 94 -4.17 5.60 28.53
CA ALA A 94 -3.53 6.66 29.31
C ALA A 94 -2.01 6.44 29.42
N LYS A 95 -1.57 5.20 29.65
CA LYS A 95 -0.16 4.82 29.66
C LYS A 95 0.52 5.07 28.31
N SER A 96 -0.17 4.80 27.19
CA SER A 96 0.35 5.10 25.85
C SER A 96 0.60 6.59 25.58
N CYS A 97 -0.07 7.47 26.34
CA CYS A 97 0.11 8.91 26.27
C CYS A 97 1.17 9.45 27.23
N GLY A 98 1.74 8.59 28.08
CA GLY A 98 2.81 8.99 29.01
C GLY A 98 4.13 9.27 28.29
N PRO A 99 4.93 10.24 28.76
CA PRO A 99 6.23 10.57 28.14
C PRO A 99 7.22 9.41 28.19
N ASP A 100 7.15 8.57 29.24
CA ASP A 100 8.00 7.39 29.43
C ASP A 100 7.27 6.09 29.04
N SER A 101 6.28 6.17 28.14
CA SER A 101 5.52 5.01 27.69
C SER A 101 6.45 3.97 27.04
N PRO A 102 6.42 2.70 27.48
CA PRO A 102 7.15 1.61 26.81
C PRO A 102 6.42 1.09 25.57
N PHE A 103 5.27 1.68 25.22
CA PHE A 103 4.43 1.25 24.10
C PHE A 103 4.79 1.98 22.82
N PRO A 104 4.62 1.31 21.66
CA PRO A 104 4.82 1.96 20.39
C PRO A 104 3.78 3.06 20.15
N ALA A 105 4.17 4.09 19.40
CA ALA A 105 3.32 5.23 19.08
C ALA A 105 3.19 5.43 17.56
N HIS A 106 2.00 5.83 17.12
CA HIS A 106 1.80 6.31 15.75
C HIS A 106 2.13 7.80 15.63
N PRO A 107 2.51 8.30 14.44
CA PRO A 107 2.45 9.73 14.13
C PRO A 107 1.05 10.26 14.48
N GLY A 108 0.99 11.39 15.21
CA GLY A 108 -0.28 11.97 15.67
C GLY A 108 -0.74 11.50 17.06
N THR A 109 -0.06 10.56 17.71
CA THR A 109 -0.40 10.10 19.08
C THR A 109 -0.49 11.26 20.06
N ALA A 110 0.47 12.19 20.05
CA ALA A 110 0.47 13.37 20.90
C ALA A 110 -0.79 14.25 20.71
N ALA A 111 -1.26 14.39 19.47
CA ALA A 111 -2.49 15.13 19.17
C ALA A 111 -3.72 14.39 19.71
N CYS A 112 -3.76 13.06 19.66
CA CYS A 112 -4.83 12.29 20.29
C CYS A 112 -4.80 12.36 21.82
N CYS A 113 -3.62 12.45 22.41
CA CYS A 113 -3.43 12.45 23.86
C CYS A 113 -3.89 13.74 24.57
N VAL A 114 -4.21 14.80 23.81
CA VAL A 114 -4.84 16.02 24.37
C VAL A 114 -6.32 15.78 24.74
N HIS A 115 -6.96 14.80 24.10
CA HIS A 115 -8.34 14.41 24.35
C HIS A 115 -8.42 13.47 25.57
N GLN A 116 -9.65 13.28 26.08
CA GLN A 116 -9.91 12.39 27.22
C GLN A 116 -11.04 11.40 26.90
N GLY A 117 -11.12 10.32 27.68
CA GLY A 117 -12.23 9.37 27.61
C GLY A 117 -12.41 8.71 26.24
N LEU A 118 -13.63 8.75 25.71
CA LEU A 118 -13.98 8.08 24.44
C LEU A 118 -13.32 8.74 23.23
N GLU A 119 -13.21 10.06 23.20
CA GLU A 119 -12.61 10.79 22.08
C GLU A 119 -11.13 10.42 21.92
N GLN A 120 -10.40 10.35 23.03
CA GLN A 120 -9.02 9.88 23.05
C GLN A 120 -8.90 8.46 22.48
N LYS A 121 -9.76 7.53 22.94
CA LYS A 121 -9.76 6.14 22.47
C LYS A 121 -10.03 6.03 20.98
N LEU A 122 -11.03 6.76 20.46
CA LEU A 122 -11.39 6.75 19.05
C LEU A 122 -10.27 7.37 18.20
N CYS A 123 -9.67 8.47 18.65
CA CYS A 123 -8.54 9.09 17.98
C CYS A 123 -7.36 8.11 17.88
N LEU A 124 -6.92 7.53 19.01
CA LEU A 124 -5.82 6.54 19.05
C LEU A 124 -6.14 5.28 18.22
N ALA A 125 -7.40 4.86 18.16
CA ALA A 125 -7.82 3.72 17.34
C ALA A 125 -7.75 4.02 15.84
N ALA A 126 -8.02 5.26 15.43
CA ALA A 126 -7.99 5.69 14.03
C ALA A 126 -6.59 5.94 13.48
N LEU A 127 -5.59 6.13 14.35
CA LEU A 127 -4.20 6.30 13.92
C LEU A 127 -3.66 5.04 13.21
N GLN A 128 -2.95 5.25 12.12
CA GLN A 128 -2.27 4.22 11.35
C GLN A 128 -0.86 4.68 11.00
N HIS A 129 0.08 3.74 10.86
CA HIS A 129 1.34 4.07 10.21
C HIS A 129 1.16 4.19 8.70
N PRO A 130 1.86 5.13 8.04
CA PRO A 130 1.97 5.09 6.60
C PRO A 130 2.58 3.75 6.19
N PRO A 131 2.18 3.20 5.03
CA PRO A 131 2.83 2.03 4.47
C PRO A 131 4.34 2.18 4.43
N ARG A 132 5.07 1.13 4.82
CA ARG A 132 6.52 1.11 4.66
C ARG A 132 6.87 1.17 3.17
N GLN A 133 7.94 1.89 2.86
CA GLN A 133 8.39 2.09 1.47
C GLN A 133 8.83 0.77 0.83
N LEU A 134 9.60 -0.04 1.58
CA LEU A 134 10.07 -1.36 1.15
C LEU A 134 9.93 -2.34 2.32
N PRO A 135 9.52 -3.60 2.07
CA PRO A 135 9.64 -4.66 3.05
C PRO A 135 11.11 -4.86 3.42
N HIS A 136 11.42 -5.01 4.71
CA HIS A 136 12.78 -5.20 5.21
C HIS A 136 13.06 -6.64 5.68
N TYR A 137 12.05 -7.51 5.69
CA TYR A 137 12.23 -8.91 6.00
C TYR A 137 13.08 -9.58 4.92
N ILE A 138 14.24 -10.07 5.33
CA ILE A 138 15.13 -10.90 4.51
C ILE A 138 15.13 -12.27 5.16
N GLU A 139 14.69 -13.28 4.42
CA GLU A 139 14.71 -14.66 4.92
C GLU A 139 16.17 -15.11 5.13
N PRO A 140 16.57 -15.51 6.35
CA PRO A 140 17.89 -16.05 6.61
C PRO A 140 18.17 -17.35 5.83
N SER A 141 19.43 -17.77 5.80
CA SER A 141 19.79 -19.09 5.30
C SER A 141 19.10 -20.20 6.08
N ASN A 142 18.95 -21.38 5.45
CA ASN A 142 18.31 -22.52 6.10
C ASN A 142 19.07 -22.92 7.38
N GLU A 143 20.40 -22.78 7.38
CA GLU A 143 21.27 -23.05 8.52
C GLU A 143 21.01 -22.06 9.67
N GLU A 144 20.95 -20.77 9.39
CA GLU A 144 20.65 -19.73 10.39
C GLU A 144 19.24 -19.93 10.98
N LEU A 145 18.25 -20.24 10.15
CA LEU A 145 16.90 -20.55 10.60
C LEU A 145 16.89 -21.72 11.59
N CYS A 146 17.57 -22.83 11.26
CA CYS A 146 17.59 -23.99 12.14
C CYS A 146 18.42 -23.78 13.41
N GLN A 147 19.49 -22.99 13.35
CA GLN A 147 20.26 -22.61 14.54
C GLN A 147 19.42 -21.78 15.51
N ALA A 148 18.71 -20.76 14.99
CA ALA A 148 17.83 -19.92 15.81
C ALA A 148 16.65 -20.73 16.38
N PHE A 149 15.99 -21.55 15.55
CA PHE A 149 14.90 -22.41 15.98
C PHE A 149 15.33 -23.42 17.05
N LYS A 150 16.52 -24.03 16.92
CA LYS A 150 17.04 -24.98 17.91
C LYS A 150 17.39 -24.30 19.24
N LYS A 151 17.84 -23.05 19.21
CA LYS A 151 18.23 -22.29 20.41
C LYS A 151 17.02 -21.96 21.29
N ASP A 152 15.98 -21.39 20.68
CA ASP A 152 14.73 -21.07 21.36
C ASP A 152 13.59 -21.02 20.32
N PRO A 153 12.79 -22.10 20.17
CA PRO A 153 11.69 -22.14 19.22
C PRO A 153 10.64 -21.04 19.43
N LYS A 154 10.42 -20.60 20.68
CA LYS A 154 9.39 -19.61 21.03
C LYS A 154 9.87 -18.21 20.70
N ASP A 155 11.07 -17.83 21.14
CA ASP A 155 11.68 -16.54 20.76
C ASP A 155 11.87 -16.43 19.24
N PHE A 156 12.32 -17.51 18.59
CA PHE A 156 12.40 -17.56 17.13
C PHE A 156 11.05 -17.25 16.46
N ALA A 157 9.99 -17.94 16.88
CA ALA A 157 8.66 -17.74 16.30
C ALA A 157 8.17 -16.32 16.54
N ASP A 158 8.35 -15.79 17.75
CA ASP A 158 7.91 -14.45 18.12
C ASP A 158 8.62 -13.35 17.31
N ARG A 159 9.94 -13.46 17.18
CA ARG A 159 10.75 -12.52 16.39
C ARG A 159 10.39 -12.60 14.92
N PHE A 160 10.25 -13.81 14.36
CA PHE A 160 9.80 -13.99 12.97
C PHE A 160 8.43 -13.36 12.74
N LEU A 161 7.46 -13.63 13.61
CA LEU A 161 6.11 -13.06 13.49
C LEU A 161 6.14 -11.54 13.51
N TYR A 162 6.88 -10.95 14.45
CA TYR A 162 7.04 -9.51 14.52
C TYR A 162 7.72 -8.94 13.26
N GLU A 163 8.87 -9.45 12.84
CA GLU A 163 9.64 -8.91 11.72
C GLU A 163 8.90 -9.05 10.39
N TYR A 164 8.31 -10.23 10.15
CA TYR A 164 7.58 -10.53 8.94
C TYR A 164 6.31 -9.68 8.84
N VAL A 165 5.51 -9.64 9.91
CA VAL A 165 4.24 -8.89 9.90
C VAL A 165 4.47 -7.38 9.86
N SER A 166 5.51 -6.88 10.54
CA SER A 166 5.88 -5.45 10.47
C SER A 166 6.35 -5.06 9.06
N SER A 167 7.03 -5.97 8.35
CA SER A 167 7.48 -5.75 6.97
C SER A 167 6.33 -5.77 5.96
N TYR A 168 5.34 -6.62 6.18
CA TYR A 168 4.20 -6.83 5.28
C TYR A 168 2.88 -6.30 5.87
N GLY A 169 2.94 -5.29 6.73
CA GLY A 169 1.82 -4.82 7.54
C GLY A 169 0.61 -4.28 6.77
N GLN A 170 0.69 -4.09 5.44
CA GLN A 170 -0.45 -3.70 4.61
C GLN A 170 -1.15 -4.89 3.97
N ALA A 171 -0.57 -6.09 3.98
CA ALA A 171 -1.29 -7.29 3.53
C ALA A 171 -2.51 -7.55 4.43
N PRO A 172 -3.60 -8.13 3.88
CA PRO A 172 -4.75 -8.55 4.68
C PRO A 172 -4.34 -9.51 5.79
N LEU A 173 -4.93 -9.36 6.98
CA LEU A 173 -4.58 -10.16 8.15
C LEU A 173 -4.65 -11.67 7.87
N PRO A 174 -5.68 -12.22 7.19
CA PRO A 174 -5.71 -13.66 6.92
C PRO A 174 -4.58 -14.16 6.00
N VAL A 175 -4.14 -13.34 5.04
CA VAL A 175 -2.99 -13.67 4.17
C VAL A 175 -1.71 -13.73 5.00
N LEU A 176 -1.53 -12.78 5.92
CA LEU A 176 -0.39 -12.77 6.85
C LEU A 176 -0.39 -14.00 7.76
N LEU A 177 -1.53 -14.32 8.38
CA LEU A 177 -1.69 -15.50 9.23
C LEU A 177 -1.38 -16.80 8.47
N GLY A 178 -1.89 -16.94 7.25
CA GLY A 178 -1.58 -18.08 6.39
C GLY A 178 -0.08 -18.17 6.07
N SER A 179 0.55 -17.05 5.69
CA SER A 179 1.95 -17.03 5.28
C SER A 179 2.91 -17.34 6.44
N THR A 180 2.66 -16.76 7.61
CA THR A 180 3.48 -16.99 8.81
C THR A 180 3.32 -18.41 9.34
N ARG A 181 2.08 -18.94 9.39
CA ARG A 181 1.82 -20.33 9.79
C ARG A 181 2.54 -21.32 8.88
N ASN A 182 2.44 -21.14 7.56
CA ASN A 182 3.16 -21.99 6.60
C ASN A 182 4.69 -21.89 6.77
N PHE A 183 5.21 -20.71 7.16
CA PHE A 183 6.66 -20.53 7.34
C PHE A 183 7.16 -21.27 8.58
N LEU A 184 6.51 -21.05 9.71
CA LEU A 184 6.85 -21.71 10.96
C LEU A 184 6.70 -23.24 10.83
N SER A 185 5.67 -23.70 10.13
CA SER A 185 5.49 -25.14 9.83
C SER A 185 6.64 -25.70 9.00
N MET A 186 7.06 -25.03 7.93
CA MET A 186 8.23 -25.40 7.13
C MET A 186 9.50 -25.49 7.99
N VAL A 187 9.78 -24.46 8.79
CA VAL A 187 10.99 -24.43 9.64
C VAL A 187 10.96 -25.57 10.65
N SER A 188 9.85 -25.75 11.36
CA SER A 188 9.70 -26.81 12.36
C SER A 188 9.86 -28.22 11.76
N THR A 189 9.37 -28.43 10.53
CA THR A 189 9.45 -29.71 9.82
C THR A 189 10.85 -29.96 9.26
N CYS A 190 11.44 -28.96 8.61
CA CYS A 190 12.70 -29.15 7.89
C CYS A 190 13.93 -29.11 8.79
N CYS A 191 13.90 -28.38 9.91
CA CYS A 191 15.03 -28.33 10.83
C CYS A 191 15.23 -29.60 11.66
N ILE A 192 14.22 -30.46 11.73
CA ILE A 192 14.31 -31.79 12.37
C ILE A 192 14.41 -32.93 11.34
N SER A 193 14.41 -32.60 10.05
CA SER A 193 14.53 -33.58 8.97
C SER A 193 15.94 -34.17 8.92
N SER A 194 16.05 -35.45 8.54
CA SER A 194 17.34 -36.06 8.20
C SER A 194 17.94 -35.53 6.90
N ALA A 195 17.14 -34.83 6.07
CA ALA A 195 17.59 -34.18 4.84
C ALA A 195 17.06 -32.73 4.72
N PRO A 196 17.56 -31.79 5.56
CA PRO A 196 17.03 -30.42 5.65
C PRO A 196 17.01 -29.66 4.33
N THR A 197 18.07 -29.76 3.53
CA THR A 197 18.18 -29.05 2.23
C THR A 197 17.06 -29.44 1.26
N VAL A 198 16.79 -30.74 1.12
CA VAL A 198 15.74 -31.25 0.22
C VAL A 198 14.35 -30.88 0.77
N CYS A 199 14.17 -30.96 2.09
CA CYS A 199 12.93 -30.53 2.73
C CYS A 199 12.63 -29.06 2.45
N PHE A 200 13.58 -28.16 2.74
CA PHE A 200 13.40 -26.73 2.52
C PHE A 200 13.12 -26.40 1.06
N LEU A 201 13.82 -27.03 0.12
CA LEU A 201 13.57 -26.81 -1.31
C LEU A 201 12.12 -27.15 -1.68
N LYS A 202 11.62 -28.30 -1.22
CA LYS A 202 10.24 -28.74 -1.48
C LYS A 202 9.21 -27.79 -0.86
N GLU A 203 9.36 -27.49 0.43
CA GLU A 203 8.45 -26.60 1.15
C GLU A 203 8.45 -25.17 0.58
N LYS A 204 9.63 -24.62 0.23
CA LYS A 204 9.75 -23.30 -0.42
C LYS A 204 9.02 -23.23 -1.76
N LEU A 205 9.07 -24.30 -2.55
CA LEU A 205 8.31 -24.40 -3.80
C LEU A 205 6.80 -24.47 -3.54
N GLN A 206 6.36 -25.24 -2.55
CA GLN A 206 4.94 -25.37 -2.19
C GLN A 206 4.34 -24.06 -1.65
N ARG A 207 5.09 -23.31 -0.83
CA ARG A 207 4.63 -22.03 -0.27
C ARG A 207 4.76 -20.84 -1.23
N LYS A 208 5.37 -21.02 -2.42
CA LYS A 208 5.70 -19.93 -3.36
C LYS A 208 4.49 -19.05 -3.67
N THR A 209 3.33 -19.67 -3.97
CA THR A 209 2.09 -18.95 -4.30
C THR A 209 1.63 -18.05 -3.16
N LEU A 210 1.66 -18.53 -1.93
CA LEU A 210 1.23 -17.74 -0.76
C LEU A 210 2.24 -16.64 -0.41
N SER A 211 3.53 -16.90 -0.58
CA SER A 211 4.59 -15.89 -0.41
C SER A 211 4.40 -14.73 -1.41
N LEU A 212 4.17 -15.07 -2.69
CA LEU A 212 3.89 -14.08 -3.73
C LEU A 212 2.57 -13.35 -3.48
N LEU A 213 1.51 -14.05 -3.04
CA LEU A 213 0.25 -13.44 -2.66
C LEU A 213 0.46 -12.42 -1.52
N THR A 214 1.25 -12.75 -0.50
CA THR A 214 1.57 -11.84 0.61
C THR A 214 2.27 -10.58 0.11
N LEU A 215 3.32 -10.74 -0.71
CA LEU A 215 4.07 -9.62 -1.26
C LEU A 215 3.19 -8.71 -2.13
N MET A 216 2.42 -9.31 -3.04
CA MET A 216 1.58 -8.56 -3.99
C MET A 216 0.41 -7.87 -3.30
N SER A 217 -0.24 -8.56 -2.34
CA SER A 217 -1.32 -7.97 -1.54
C SER A 217 -0.81 -6.83 -0.69
N ASN A 218 0.36 -6.98 -0.05
CA ASN A 218 0.99 -5.90 0.70
C ASN A 218 1.25 -4.69 -0.20
N ARG A 219 1.82 -4.88 -1.40
CA ARG A 219 2.09 -3.77 -2.34
C ARG A 219 0.80 -3.08 -2.80
N ALA A 220 -0.20 -3.86 -3.22
CA ALA A 220 -1.46 -3.31 -3.71
C ALA A 220 -2.22 -2.57 -2.61
N CYS A 221 -2.33 -3.16 -1.42
CA CYS A 221 -2.99 -2.51 -0.29
C CYS A 221 -2.19 -1.34 0.25
N SER A 222 -0.85 -1.36 0.21
CA SER A 222 -0.04 -0.17 0.51
C SER A 222 -0.38 0.99 -0.42
N ARG A 223 -0.53 0.71 -1.72
CA ARG A 223 -0.94 1.72 -2.70
C ARG A 223 -2.38 2.18 -2.46
N PHE A 224 -3.29 1.26 -2.14
CA PHE A 224 -4.68 1.58 -1.83
C PHE A 224 -4.82 2.48 -0.60
N THR A 225 -4.08 2.20 0.48
CA THR A 225 -4.05 3.04 1.69
C THR A 225 -3.61 4.47 1.39
N VAL A 226 -2.70 4.66 0.43
CA VAL A 226 -2.16 5.99 0.07
C VAL A 226 -3.04 6.74 -0.94
N TYR A 227 -3.52 6.04 -1.96
CA TYR A 227 -4.25 6.64 -3.07
C TYR A 227 -5.76 6.70 -2.84
N GLY A 228 -6.31 5.79 -2.03
CA GLY A 228 -7.74 5.54 -2.00
C GLY A 228 -8.26 4.94 -3.31
N LYS A 229 -9.56 4.68 -3.34
CA LYS A 229 -10.20 3.92 -4.44
C LYS A 229 -10.05 4.60 -5.81
N ASP A 230 -10.38 5.89 -5.91
CA ASP A 230 -10.42 6.60 -7.20
C ASP A 230 -9.04 6.71 -7.85
N LYS A 231 -8.01 7.03 -7.07
CA LYS A 231 -6.66 7.13 -7.60
C LYS A 231 -6.01 5.76 -7.79
N VAL A 232 -6.41 4.70 -7.07
CA VAL A 232 -6.05 3.31 -7.43
C VAL A 232 -6.64 2.91 -8.78
N LYS A 233 -7.91 3.25 -9.05
CA LYS A 233 -8.51 3.02 -10.37
C LYS A 233 -7.68 3.71 -11.46
N PHE A 234 -7.31 4.97 -11.25
CA PHE A 234 -6.45 5.68 -12.20
C PHE A 234 -5.06 5.03 -12.36
N SER A 235 -4.43 4.65 -11.25
CA SER A 235 -3.13 3.98 -11.24
C SER A 235 -3.15 2.65 -12.00
N TYR A 236 -4.18 1.83 -11.77
CA TYR A 236 -4.34 0.56 -12.45
C TYR A 236 -4.63 0.73 -13.94
N LEU A 237 -5.44 1.72 -14.31
CA LEU A 237 -5.68 2.08 -15.70
C LEU A 237 -4.38 2.52 -16.39
N THR A 238 -3.56 3.32 -15.71
CA THR A 238 -2.24 3.73 -16.21
C THR A 238 -1.35 2.51 -16.41
N MET A 239 -1.25 1.61 -15.43
CA MET A 239 -0.47 0.38 -15.55
C MET A 239 -0.89 -0.44 -16.78
N LEU A 240 -2.19 -0.69 -16.96
CA LEU A 240 -2.70 -1.41 -18.13
C LEU A 240 -2.43 -0.66 -19.44
N ALA A 241 -2.65 0.65 -19.48
CA ALA A 241 -2.39 1.47 -20.67
C ALA A 241 -0.93 1.46 -21.09
N GLN A 242 0.00 1.34 -20.14
CA GLN A 242 1.43 1.24 -20.40
C GLN A 242 1.86 -0.19 -20.78
N MET A 243 1.20 -1.20 -20.20
CA MET A 243 1.45 -2.61 -20.53
C MET A 243 0.89 -2.99 -21.90
N ILE A 244 -0.29 -2.51 -22.30
CA ILE A 244 -0.93 -2.81 -23.59
C ILE A 244 -1.40 -1.52 -24.27
N PRO A 245 -0.48 -0.67 -24.73
CA PRO A 245 -0.79 0.66 -25.27
C PRO A 245 -1.57 0.62 -26.59
N SER A 246 -1.83 -0.56 -27.17
CA SER A 246 -2.72 -0.76 -28.32
C SER A 246 -4.21 -0.88 -27.93
N ALA A 247 -4.54 -1.27 -26.70
CA ALA A 247 -5.92 -1.47 -26.25
C ALA A 247 -6.69 -0.15 -26.13
N SER A 248 -8.02 -0.21 -26.21
CA SER A 248 -8.89 0.98 -26.08
C SER A 248 -9.15 1.34 -24.61
N PHE A 249 -9.63 2.56 -24.37
CA PHE A 249 -10.08 2.98 -23.05
C PHE A 249 -11.23 2.09 -22.55
N GLU A 250 -12.14 1.72 -23.45
CA GLU A 250 -13.31 0.88 -23.20
C GLU A 250 -12.92 -0.55 -22.78
N ASP A 251 -11.79 -1.06 -23.29
CA ASP A 251 -11.27 -2.37 -22.87
C ASP A 251 -10.64 -2.31 -21.46
N LEU A 252 -9.91 -1.24 -21.13
CA LEU A 252 -9.08 -1.18 -19.92
C LEU A 252 -9.77 -0.54 -18.72
N SER A 253 -10.63 0.46 -18.93
CA SER A 253 -11.30 1.17 -17.84
C SER A 253 -12.20 0.27 -16.98
N PRO A 254 -12.96 -0.70 -17.52
CA PRO A 254 -13.73 -1.63 -16.69
C PRO A 254 -12.84 -2.53 -15.83
N LEU A 255 -11.68 -2.95 -16.35
CA LEU A 255 -10.72 -3.74 -15.58
C LEU A 255 -10.11 -2.92 -14.44
N ALA A 256 -9.82 -1.64 -14.68
CA ALA A 256 -9.33 -0.75 -13.63
C ALA A 256 -10.36 -0.45 -12.53
N GLU A 257 -11.64 -0.31 -12.90
CA GLU A 257 -12.74 -0.23 -11.92
C GLU A 257 -12.80 -1.50 -11.08
N ASP A 258 -12.82 -2.66 -11.72
CA ASP A 258 -12.90 -3.96 -11.06
C ASP A 258 -11.73 -4.16 -10.08
N ALA A 259 -10.50 -3.84 -10.48
CA ALA A 259 -9.33 -3.91 -9.61
C ALA A 259 -9.47 -3.00 -8.38
N SER A 260 -9.93 -1.77 -8.57
CA SER A 260 -10.14 -0.83 -7.45
C SER A 260 -11.16 -1.33 -6.44
N GLU A 261 -12.21 -2.01 -6.93
CA GLU A 261 -13.26 -2.59 -6.10
C GLU A 261 -12.75 -3.83 -5.35
N VAL A 262 -11.94 -4.68 -6.00
CA VAL A 262 -11.28 -5.81 -5.34
C VAL A 262 -10.45 -5.35 -4.14
N PHE A 263 -9.62 -4.31 -4.31
CA PHE A 263 -8.80 -3.80 -3.22
C PHE A 263 -9.63 -3.13 -2.12
N ALA A 264 -10.67 -2.38 -2.48
CA ALA A 264 -11.59 -1.81 -1.51
C ALA A 264 -12.31 -2.88 -0.65
N GLN A 265 -12.67 -4.01 -1.26
CA GLN A 265 -13.34 -5.11 -0.57
C GLN A 265 -12.38 -5.96 0.27
N CYS A 266 -11.12 -6.14 -0.15
CA CYS A 266 -10.25 -7.14 0.45
C CYS A 266 -9.08 -6.63 1.30
N CYS A 267 -8.65 -5.36 1.19
CA CYS A 267 -7.48 -4.90 1.94
C CYS A 267 -7.67 -4.91 3.46
N ASP A 268 -8.88 -4.62 3.93
CA ASP A 268 -9.26 -4.66 5.35
C ASP A 268 -10.18 -5.85 5.71
N SER A 269 -10.37 -6.78 4.76
CA SER A 269 -11.23 -7.94 4.99
C SER A 269 -10.59 -8.96 5.93
N VAL A 270 -11.44 -9.56 6.77
CA VAL A 270 -11.08 -10.68 7.64
C VAL A 270 -11.43 -12.04 7.04
N ALA A 271 -12.03 -12.08 5.84
CA ALA A 271 -12.33 -13.33 5.16
C ALA A 271 -11.05 -13.97 4.59
N GLU A 272 -10.84 -15.25 4.89
CA GLU A 272 -9.57 -15.96 4.62
C GLU A 272 -9.15 -15.96 3.16
N ASP A 273 -10.09 -16.15 2.24
CA ASP A 273 -9.84 -16.30 0.81
C ASP A 273 -10.13 -15.04 -0.01
N CYS A 274 -10.51 -13.91 0.61
CA CYS A 274 -10.99 -12.71 -0.10
C CYS A 274 -10.03 -12.31 -1.23
N MET A 275 -8.76 -12.06 -0.87
CA MET A 275 -7.77 -11.55 -1.81
C MET A 275 -7.45 -12.56 -2.90
N GLN A 276 -7.24 -13.84 -2.56
CA GLN A 276 -6.96 -14.88 -3.54
C GLN A 276 -8.12 -15.08 -4.52
N LYS A 277 -9.34 -15.18 -4.00
CA LYS A 277 -10.56 -15.38 -4.79
C LYS A 277 -10.83 -14.19 -5.71
N LYS A 278 -10.80 -12.97 -5.17
CA LYS A 278 -11.10 -11.75 -5.94
C LYS A 278 -10.03 -11.43 -6.98
N LEU A 279 -8.75 -11.66 -6.68
CA LEU A 279 -7.70 -11.53 -7.69
C LEU A 279 -7.82 -12.59 -8.78
N SER A 280 -8.25 -13.81 -8.45
CA SER A 280 -8.48 -14.85 -9.46
C SER A 280 -9.65 -14.50 -10.38
N GLU A 281 -10.77 -14.05 -9.81
CA GLU A 281 -11.94 -13.54 -10.56
C GLU A 281 -11.54 -12.36 -11.47
N HIS A 282 -10.76 -11.42 -10.94
CA HIS A 282 -10.25 -10.28 -11.70
C HIS A 282 -9.33 -10.71 -12.84
N THR A 283 -8.40 -11.63 -12.57
CA THR A 283 -7.45 -12.14 -13.56
C THR A 283 -8.15 -12.84 -14.72
N ALA A 284 -9.22 -13.60 -14.44
CA ALA A 284 -10.02 -14.22 -15.47
C ALA A 284 -10.66 -13.17 -16.42
N LYS A 285 -11.15 -12.05 -15.88
CA LYS A 285 -11.68 -10.92 -16.69
C LYS A 285 -10.58 -10.27 -17.53
N VAL A 286 -9.41 -10.03 -16.95
CA VAL A 286 -8.24 -9.49 -17.66
C VAL A 286 -7.86 -10.40 -18.83
N CYS A 287 -7.75 -11.71 -18.58
CA CYS A 287 -7.42 -12.68 -19.62
C CYS A 287 -8.48 -12.73 -20.73
N ALA A 288 -9.76 -12.74 -20.38
CA ALA A 288 -10.85 -12.73 -21.35
C ALA A 288 -10.83 -11.46 -22.24
N ALA A 289 -10.49 -10.31 -21.65
CA ALA A 289 -10.48 -9.03 -22.37
C ALA A 289 -9.23 -8.83 -23.23
N LEU A 290 -8.05 -9.28 -22.76
CA LEU A 290 -6.76 -8.84 -23.30
C LEU A 290 -5.94 -9.94 -23.98
N SER A 291 -6.18 -11.22 -23.72
CA SER A 291 -5.36 -12.32 -24.30
C SER A 291 -5.38 -12.37 -25.83
N THR A 292 -6.46 -11.92 -26.47
CA THR A 292 -6.55 -11.86 -27.94
C THR A 292 -5.96 -10.57 -28.54
N LYS A 293 -5.56 -9.61 -27.70
CA LYS A 293 -5.08 -8.28 -28.09
C LYS A 293 -3.56 -8.12 -27.98
N ASP A 294 -2.89 -8.91 -27.14
CA ASP A 294 -1.44 -8.88 -26.94
C ASP A 294 -0.92 -10.28 -26.58
N GLU A 295 0.09 -10.76 -27.32
CA GLU A 295 0.67 -12.09 -27.16
C GLU A 295 1.25 -12.32 -25.76
N ARG A 296 1.82 -11.29 -25.12
CA ARG A 296 2.38 -11.43 -23.76
C ARG A 296 1.28 -11.68 -22.73
N PHE A 297 0.10 -11.10 -22.93
CA PHE A 297 -1.08 -11.44 -22.12
C PHE A 297 -1.58 -12.84 -22.44
N ALA A 298 -1.59 -13.25 -23.72
CA ALA A 298 -1.93 -14.62 -24.12
C ALA A 298 -1.03 -15.65 -23.42
N ASP A 299 0.27 -15.43 -23.43
CA ASP A 299 1.29 -16.27 -22.79
C ASP A 299 1.04 -16.40 -21.29
N CYS A 300 0.82 -15.28 -20.59
CA CYS A 300 0.51 -15.31 -19.17
C CYS A 300 -0.83 -16.00 -18.86
N CYS A 301 -1.82 -15.87 -19.73
CA CYS A 301 -3.16 -16.42 -19.54
C CYS A 301 -3.29 -17.89 -19.94
N ALA A 302 -2.30 -18.45 -20.64
CA ALA A 302 -2.26 -19.87 -20.99
C ALA A 302 -1.96 -20.79 -19.79
N GLY A 303 -1.50 -20.23 -18.67
CA GLY A 303 -1.21 -20.98 -17.45
C GLY A 303 -2.46 -21.60 -16.80
N LYS A 304 -2.27 -22.76 -16.17
CA LYS A 304 -3.36 -23.53 -15.50
C LYS A 304 -3.75 -22.99 -14.13
N ASP A 305 -2.86 -22.24 -13.48
CA ASP A 305 -3.09 -21.65 -12.15
C ASP A 305 -3.36 -20.14 -12.32
N ILE A 306 -4.59 -19.73 -12.06
CA ILE A 306 -5.03 -18.34 -12.25
C ILE A 306 -4.21 -17.37 -11.39
N MET A 307 -3.75 -17.78 -10.20
CA MET A 307 -2.90 -16.92 -9.38
C MET A 307 -1.51 -16.76 -9.99
N GLN A 308 -0.98 -17.79 -10.66
CA GLN A 308 0.27 -17.63 -11.42
C GLN A 308 0.08 -16.75 -12.66
N ASN A 309 -1.09 -16.81 -13.32
CA ASN A 309 -1.41 -15.91 -14.41
C ASN A 309 -1.41 -14.45 -13.92
N TYR A 310 -1.98 -14.18 -12.74
CA TYR A 310 -1.92 -12.86 -12.09
C TYR A 310 -0.48 -12.39 -11.84
N PHE A 311 0.36 -13.26 -11.26
CA PHE A 311 1.77 -12.93 -11.01
C PHE A 311 2.54 -12.68 -12.31
N CYS A 312 2.24 -13.42 -13.38
CA CYS A 312 2.81 -13.21 -14.70
C CYS A 312 2.40 -11.84 -15.28
N ILE A 313 1.10 -11.54 -15.30
CA ILE A 313 0.56 -10.29 -15.86
C ILE A 313 1.15 -9.07 -15.14
N THR A 314 1.17 -9.10 -13.80
CA THR A 314 1.72 -8.00 -12.98
C THR A 314 3.24 -7.83 -13.11
N ALA A 315 3.95 -8.83 -13.63
CA ALA A 315 5.37 -8.77 -13.92
C ALA A 315 5.70 -8.34 -15.35
N LEU A 316 4.68 -8.14 -16.22
CA LEU A 316 4.90 -7.65 -17.58
C LEU A 316 5.54 -6.26 -17.56
N LYS A 317 6.55 -6.08 -18.41
CA LYS A 317 7.14 -4.77 -18.64
C LYS A 317 6.20 -3.89 -19.48
N PRO A 318 6.26 -2.55 -19.32
CA PRO A 318 5.60 -1.65 -20.25
C PRO A 318 5.98 -1.98 -21.72
N ALA A 319 5.02 -1.87 -22.62
CA ALA A 319 5.29 -2.05 -24.05
C ALA A 319 5.80 -0.77 -24.69
N THR A 320 6.37 -0.88 -25.89
CA THR A 320 6.64 0.28 -26.73
C THR A 320 5.33 0.92 -27.16
N ALA A 321 5.22 2.25 -27.00
CA ALA A 321 4.05 2.99 -27.47
C ALA A 321 3.90 2.84 -29.01
N PRO A 322 2.73 2.46 -29.53
CA PRO A 322 2.48 2.42 -30.96
C PRO A 322 2.35 3.85 -31.50
N LYS A 323 2.41 4.00 -32.83
CA LYS A 323 2.05 5.27 -33.49
C LYS A 323 0.55 5.50 -33.30
N LEU A 324 0.19 6.42 -32.41
CA LEU A 324 -1.19 6.79 -32.11
C LEU A 324 -1.60 8.07 -32.87
N PRO A 325 -2.90 8.27 -33.13
CA PRO A 325 -3.41 9.54 -33.62
C PRO A 325 -3.05 10.72 -32.72
N GLU A 326 -3.14 11.93 -33.28
CA GLU A 326 -2.89 13.16 -32.55
C GLU A 326 -3.73 13.23 -31.26
N LEU A 327 -3.07 13.62 -30.16
CA LEU A 327 -3.70 13.70 -28.85
C LEU A 327 -4.73 14.84 -28.83
N GLN A 328 -6.01 14.47 -28.74
CA GLN A 328 -7.08 15.46 -28.58
C GLN A 328 -7.17 15.91 -27.12
N LYS A 329 -7.04 17.22 -26.89
CA LYS A 329 -7.20 17.82 -25.56
C LYS A 329 -8.68 18.04 -25.26
N PRO A 330 -9.17 17.76 -24.04
CA PRO A 330 -10.55 18.02 -23.67
C PRO A 330 -10.82 19.54 -23.66
N THR A 331 -11.97 19.94 -24.19
CA THR A 331 -12.41 21.35 -24.22
C THR A 331 -12.82 21.81 -22.81
N ASN A 332 -12.90 23.14 -22.59
CA ASN A 332 -13.41 23.69 -21.32
C ASN A 332 -14.80 23.16 -20.98
N LYS A 333 -15.68 23.08 -22.00
CA LYS A 333 -17.03 22.55 -21.85
C LYS A 333 -17.03 21.07 -21.47
N HIS A 334 -16.12 20.27 -22.02
CA HIS A 334 -16.00 18.86 -21.65
C HIS A 334 -15.55 18.71 -20.19
N LEU A 335 -14.59 19.50 -19.72
CA LEU A 335 -14.05 19.38 -18.36
C LEU A 335 -15.02 19.84 -17.27
N CYS A 336 -15.81 20.90 -17.50
CA CYS A 336 -16.77 21.41 -16.53
C CYS A 336 -18.22 20.92 -16.75
N GLY A 337 -18.43 19.98 -17.68
CA GLY A 337 -19.72 19.34 -17.90
C GLY A 337 -19.95 18.15 -16.97
N ASP A 338 -21.14 17.55 -17.04
CA ASP A 338 -21.56 16.42 -16.20
C ASP A 338 -20.59 15.21 -16.29
N ASP A 339 -20.00 14.98 -17.47
CA ASP A 339 -19.02 13.92 -17.72
C ASP A 339 -17.55 14.39 -17.61
N GLY A 340 -17.29 15.49 -16.90
CA GLY A 340 -15.95 16.10 -16.80
C GLY A 340 -14.86 15.14 -16.33
N ALA A 341 -15.15 14.38 -15.27
CA ALA A 341 -14.22 13.38 -14.73
C ALA A 341 -13.90 12.26 -15.74
N LEU A 342 -14.86 11.86 -16.57
CA LEU A 342 -14.65 10.85 -17.61
C LEU A 342 -13.71 11.39 -18.71
N HIS A 343 -13.93 12.63 -19.16
CA HIS A 343 -13.07 13.28 -20.16
C HIS A 343 -11.65 13.48 -19.64
N ALA A 344 -11.48 13.91 -18.39
CA ALA A 344 -10.19 14.02 -17.73
C ALA A 344 -9.48 12.65 -17.66
N ARG A 345 -10.19 11.60 -17.22
CA ARG A 345 -9.63 10.24 -17.15
C ARG A 345 -9.23 9.69 -18.52
N ARG A 346 -10.03 9.91 -19.56
CA ARG A 346 -9.70 9.54 -20.94
C ARG A 346 -8.44 10.26 -21.44
N TYR A 347 -8.32 11.56 -21.16
CA TYR A 347 -7.13 12.32 -21.51
C TYR A 347 -5.89 11.77 -20.80
N MET A 348 -5.98 11.47 -19.51
CA MET A 348 -4.88 10.86 -18.76
C MET A 348 -4.53 9.45 -19.27
N PHE A 349 -5.51 8.62 -19.62
CA PHE A 349 -5.27 7.33 -20.29
C PHE A 349 -4.47 7.50 -21.59
N GLU A 350 -4.85 8.46 -22.42
CA GLU A 350 -4.17 8.76 -23.67
C GLU A 350 -2.72 9.27 -23.43
N LEU A 351 -2.47 10.00 -22.34
CA LEU A 351 -1.11 10.35 -21.92
C LEU A 351 -0.31 9.12 -21.47
N SER A 352 -0.90 8.25 -20.64
CA SER A 352 -0.24 7.06 -20.10
C SER A 352 0.21 6.10 -21.21
N ARG A 353 -0.66 5.79 -22.19
CA ARG A 353 -0.32 4.87 -23.29
C ARG A 353 0.71 5.43 -24.29
N ARG A 354 0.91 6.76 -24.32
CA ARG A 354 1.95 7.41 -25.15
C ARG A 354 3.31 7.48 -24.45
N HIS A 355 3.31 7.47 -23.11
CA HIS A 355 4.52 7.58 -22.30
C HIS A 355 4.63 6.35 -21.40
N THR A 356 4.91 5.20 -22.02
CA THR A 356 4.83 3.90 -21.36
C THR A 356 5.87 3.68 -20.26
N ASN A 357 6.92 4.50 -20.22
CA ASN A 357 7.94 4.44 -19.19
C ASN A 357 7.82 5.54 -18.13
N VAL A 358 6.85 6.46 -18.24
CA VAL A 358 6.62 7.46 -17.18
C VAL A 358 6.07 6.74 -15.94
N PRO A 359 6.69 6.87 -14.77
CA PRO A 359 6.22 6.13 -13.61
C PRO A 359 4.85 6.58 -13.13
N ASP A 360 4.08 5.64 -12.57
CA ASP A 360 2.73 5.87 -12.04
C ASP A 360 2.66 7.09 -11.10
N VAL A 361 3.66 7.28 -10.25
CA VAL A 361 3.69 8.40 -9.29
C VAL A 361 3.74 9.78 -9.95
N PHE A 362 4.33 9.89 -11.15
CA PHE A 362 4.34 11.15 -11.92
C PHE A 362 2.96 11.42 -12.51
N LEU A 363 2.38 10.40 -13.16
CA LEU A 363 1.04 10.50 -13.73
C LEU A 363 -0.02 10.71 -12.65
N GLY A 364 0.17 10.13 -11.46
CA GLY A 364 -0.67 10.32 -10.29
C GLY A 364 -0.61 11.74 -9.72
N LYS A 365 0.54 12.42 -9.80
CA LYS A 365 0.64 13.85 -9.45
C LYS A 365 -0.10 14.72 -10.47
N LEU A 366 0.10 14.46 -11.76
CA LEU A 366 -0.62 15.15 -12.82
C LEU A 366 -2.15 14.93 -12.72
N TYR A 367 -2.57 13.73 -12.30
CA TYR A 367 -3.96 13.43 -11.99
C TYR A 367 -4.49 14.33 -10.86
N ASP A 368 -3.83 14.38 -9.71
CA ASP A 368 -4.23 15.22 -8.57
C ASP A 368 -4.27 16.71 -8.95
N ALA A 369 -3.26 17.18 -9.67
CA ALA A 369 -3.20 18.55 -10.17
C ALA A 369 -4.36 18.89 -11.11
N SER A 370 -4.68 17.97 -12.03
CA SER A 370 -5.80 18.12 -12.95
C SER A 370 -7.14 18.18 -12.22
N GLU A 371 -7.38 17.30 -11.26
CA GLU A 371 -8.59 17.30 -10.43
C GLU A 371 -8.72 18.61 -9.63
N ASN A 372 -7.61 19.11 -9.07
CA ASN A 372 -7.58 20.38 -8.35
C ASN A 372 -7.92 21.57 -9.26
N VAL A 373 -7.31 21.63 -10.45
CA VAL A 373 -7.58 22.69 -11.43
C VAL A 373 -9.01 22.65 -11.92
N ILE A 374 -9.56 21.46 -12.22
CA ILE A 374 -10.96 21.30 -12.65
C ILE A 374 -11.90 21.79 -11.54
N ARG A 375 -11.69 21.34 -10.30
CA ARG A 375 -12.50 21.75 -9.14
C ARG A 375 -12.46 23.26 -8.89
N GLU A 376 -11.26 23.85 -8.91
CA GLU A 376 -11.04 25.29 -8.71
C GLU A 376 -11.71 26.10 -9.83
N CYS A 377 -11.39 25.79 -11.09
CA CYS A 377 -11.82 26.59 -12.22
C CYS A 377 -13.29 26.39 -12.59
N CYS A 378 -13.84 25.18 -12.50
CA CYS A 378 -15.25 24.96 -12.83
C CYS A 378 -16.20 25.62 -11.81
N SER A 379 -15.70 25.97 -10.62
CA SER A 379 -16.43 26.74 -9.61
C SER A 379 -16.23 28.26 -9.74
N ALA A 380 -15.37 28.73 -10.64
CA ALA A 380 -15.08 30.14 -10.83
C ALA A 380 -16.18 30.85 -11.62
N LYS A 381 -16.25 32.19 -11.49
CA LYS A 381 -17.20 33.02 -12.26
C LYS A 381 -17.03 32.87 -13.77
N ASP A 382 -15.79 32.69 -14.22
CA ASP A 382 -15.45 32.39 -15.60
C ASP A 382 -14.55 31.14 -15.64
N ALA A 383 -15.20 30.00 -15.77
CA ALA A 383 -14.52 28.70 -15.81
C ALA A 383 -13.60 28.56 -17.04
N SER A 384 -13.99 29.12 -18.18
CA SER A 384 -13.20 29.01 -19.42
C SER A 384 -11.91 29.81 -19.31
N ALA A 385 -12.00 31.08 -18.88
CA ALA A 385 -10.80 31.91 -18.69
C ALA A 385 -9.84 31.32 -17.64
N CYS A 386 -10.38 30.76 -16.55
CA CYS A 386 -9.57 30.10 -15.54
C CYS A 386 -8.83 28.87 -16.10
N LEU A 387 -9.54 27.96 -16.78
CA LEU A 387 -8.95 26.76 -17.37
C LEU A 387 -7.91 27.10 -18.44
N ASP A 388 -8.19 28.08 -19.29
CA ASP A 388 -7.27 28.49 -20.35
C ASP A 388 -6.00 29.11 -19.76
N SER A 389 -6.11 29.92 -18.71
CA SER A 389 -4.96 30.45 -17.98
C SER A 389 -4.10 29.32 -17.38
N LYS A 390 -4.71 28.33 -16.71
CA LYS A 390 -3.95 27.21 -16.11
C LYS A 390 -3.31 26.33 -17.20
N ARG A 391 -4.00 26.10 -18.33
CA ARG A 391 -3.42 25.39 -19.49
C ARG A 391 -2.23 26.13 -20.11
N GLN A 392 -2.28 27.45 -20.17
CA GLN A 392 -1.14 28.24 -20.67
C GLN A 392 0.07 28.14 -19.74
N GLN A 393 -0.16 28.15 -18.42
CA GLN A 393 0.91 28.01 -17.42
C GLN A 393 1.61 26.64 -17.50
N VAL A 394 0.84 25.55 -17.65
CA VAL A 394 1.38 24.17 -17.64
C VAL A 394 1.75 23.64 -19.03
N GLY A 395 1.05 24.09 -20.06
CA GLY A 395 0.97 23.43 -21.36
C GLY A 395 2.25 23.45 -22.19
N ALA A 396 3.16 24.39 -21.92
CA ALA A 396 4.45 24.47 -22.60
C ALA A 396 5.49 23.48 -22.03
N GLU A 397 5.44 23.21 -20.73
CA GLU A 397 6.48 22.46 -20.03
C GLU A 397 6.13 20.98 -19.85
N LEU A 398 4.84 20.67 -19.70
CA LEU A 398 4.37 19.31 -19.48
C LEU A 398 4.81 18.30 -20.56
N PRO A 399 4.72 18.60 -21.88
CA PRO A 399 5.16 17.65 -22.90
C PRO A 399 6.65 17.31 -22.80
N THR A 400 7.51 18.33 -22.64
CA THR A 400 8.96 18.14 -22.48
C THR A 400 9.28 17.36 -21.21
N PHE A 401 8.56 17.64 -20.13
CA PHE A 401 8.72 16.91 -18.88
C PHE A 401 8.36 15.43 -19.00
N LEU A 402 7.20 15.12 -19.59
CA LEU A 402 6.76 13.74 -19.81
C LEU A 402 7.73 12.98 -20.72
N GLU A 403 8.23 13.61 -21.78
CA GLU A 403 9.20 12.99 -22.67
C GLU A 403 10.53 12.71 -21.95
N ASN A 404 11.03 13.65 -21.16
CA ASN A 404 12.25 13.47 -20.37
C ASN A 404 12.10 12.33 -19.35
N ALA A 405 10.97 12.28 -18.63
CA ALA A 405 10.70 11.21 -17.67
C ALA A 405 10.56 9.84 -18.37
N ASN A 406 9.85 9.80 -19.50
CA ASN A 406 9.68 8.62 -20.33
C ASN A 406 11.02 8.09 -20.84
N GLN A 407 11.88 8.97 -21.36
CA GLN A 407 13.20 8.60 -21.85
C GLN A 407 14.12 8.13 -20.72
N PHE A 408 14.14 8.84 -19.60
CA PHE A 408 15.00 8.52 -18.45
C PHE A 408 14.65 7.16 -17.86
N CYS A 409 13.38 6.93 -17.52
CA CYS A 409 12.94 5.65 -16.98
C CYS A 409 12.90 4.53 -18.03
N GLY A 410 12.72 4.87 -19.31
CA GLY A 410 12.84 3.91 -20.41
C GLY A 410 14.26 3.35 -20.52
N GLN A 411 15.28 4.21 -20.45
CA GLN A 411 16.68 3.77 -20.42
C GLN A 411 16.97 2.86 -19.22
N TYR A 412 16.41 3.16 -18.05
CA TYR A 412 16.54 2.31 -16.88
C TYR A 412 15.88 0.93 -17.09
N ASN A 413 14.70 0.88 -17.70
CA ASN A 413 13.95 -0.36 -17.92
C ASN A 413 14.55 -1.28 -18.99
N GLU A 414 15.26 -0.70 -19.96
CA GLU A 414 15.91 -1.40 -21.09
C GLU A 414 17.32 -1.92 -20.76
N MET A 415 18.04 -1.26 -19.85
CA MET A 415 19.45 -1.54 -19.56
C MET A 415 19.63 -2.29 -18.24
N ASN A 416 20.76 -3.00 -18.08
CA ASN A 416 21.21 -3.37 -16.74
C ASN A 416 21.70 -2.14 -15.98
N PHE A 417 21.75 -2.24 -14.65
CA PHE A 417 22.06 -1.11 -13.79
C PHE A 417 23.43 -0.46 -14.05
N LEU A 418 24.45 -1.27 -14.36
CA LEU A 418 25.81 -0.76 -14.59
C LEU A 418 25.89 0.02 -15.91
N ASP A 419 25.26 -0.48 -16.97
CA ASP A 419 25.18 0.19 -18.26
C ASP A 419 24.35 1.48 -18.18
N PHE A 420 23.25 1.45 -17.44
CA PHE A 420 22.46 2.64 -17.15
C PHE A 420 23.30 3.72 -16.44
N LYS A 421 24.03 3.37 -15.37
CA LYS A 421 24.92 4.31 -14.66
C LYS A 421 26.01 4.86 -15.57
N LYS A 422 26.59 4.03 -16.44
CA LYS A 422 27.59 4.47 -17.42
C LYS A 422 27.01 5.50 -18.39
N ARG A 423 25.86 5.21 -19.00
CA ARG A 423 25.17 6.12 -19.92
C ARG A 423 24.79 7.43 -19.25
N LEU A 424 24.30 7.36 -18.01
CA LEU A 424 23.96 8.53 -17.21
C LEU A 424 25.19 9.40 -16.96
N ARG A 425 26.32 8.80 -16.58
CA ARG A 425 27.60 9.52 -16.42
C ARG A 425 28.05 10.20 -17.70
N ASP A 426 27.98 9.50 -18.84
CA ASP A 426 28.38 10.03 -20.14
C ASP A 426 27.48 11.20 -20.57
N SER A 427 26.17 11.11 -20.30
CA SER A 427 25.23 12.20 -20.54
C SER A 427 25.53 13.41 -19.64
N MET A 428 25.82 13.19 -18.36
CA MET A 428 26.09 14.27 -17.41
C MET A 428 27.43 14.97 -17.68
N LYS A 429 28.46 14.25 -18.15
CA LYS A 429 29.71 14.88 -18.64
C LYS A 429 29.47 15.85 -19.78
N LYS A 430 28.52 15.53 -20.67
CA LYS A 430 28.18 16.40 -21.80
C LYS A 430 27.40 17.63 -21.37
N THR A 431 26.48 17.48 -20.42
CA THR A 431 25.65 18.61 -19.94
C THR A 431 26.33 19.46 -18.86
N MET A 432 27.33 18.92 -18.16
CA MET A 432 28.08 19.58 -17.09
C MET A 432 29.59 19.37 -17.27
N PRO A 433 30.19 19.92 -18.34
CA PRO A 433 31.60 19.68 -18.67
C PRO A 433 32.59 20.24 -17.63
N GLU A 434 32.16 21.22 -16.83
CA GLU A 434 32.97 21.87 -15.79
C GLU A 434 32.82 21.22 -14.41
N ALA A 435 31.95 20.22 -14.25
CA ALA A 435 31.75 19.55 -12.97
C ALA A 435 32.98 18.72 -12.56
N SER A 436 33.33 18.77 -11.27
CA SER A 436 34.41 17.92 -10.75
C SER A 436 34.05 16.43 -10.85
N PRO A 437 35.03 15.52 -10.93
CA PRO A 437 34.78 14.08 -10.94
C PRO A 437 33.95 13.58 -9.74
N GLU A 438 34.16 14.17 -8.56
CA GLU A 438 33.45 13.84 -7.32
C GLU A 438 31.98 14.27 -7.41
N LEU A 439 31.73 15.52 -7.81
CA LEU A 439 30.38 16.04 -7.99
C LEU A 439 29.61 15.24 -9.04
N LEU A 440 30.26 14.91 -10.17
CA LEU A 440 29.66 14.10 -11.21
C LEU A 440 29.28 12.70 -10.68
N THR A 441 30.15 12.07 -9.88
CA THR A 441 29.89 10.75 -9.29
C THR A 441 28.70 10.81 -8.35
N GLN A 442 28.65 11.80 -7.46
CA GLN A 442 27.54 12.02 -6.55
C GLN A 442 26.21 12.20 -7.29
N LEU A 443 26.18 13.04 -8.33
CA LEU A 443 24.97 13.30 -9.10
C LEU A 443 24.49 12.07 -9.91
N VAL A 444 25.43 11.29 -10.45
CA VAL A 444 25.12 10.01 -11.12
C VAL A 444 24.53 9.02 -10.13
N ASP A 445 25.09 8.90 -8.93
CA ASP A 445 24.59 8.00 -7.90
C ASP A 445 23.18 8.41 -7.43
N GLN A 446 22.98 9.70 -7.13
CA GLN A 446 21.65 10.22 -6.76
C GLN A 446 20.58 9.95 -7.83
N ARG A 447 20.89 10.18 -9.10
CA ARG A 447 19.94 9.91 -10.20
C ARG A 447 19.74 8.40 -10.42
N ALA A 448 20.77 7.59 -10.22
CA ALA A 448 20.65 6.14 -10.31
C ALA A 448 19.78 5.55 -9.20
N ASP A 449 19.90 6.07 -7.98
CA ASP A 449 19.09 5.68 -6.83
C ASP A 449 17.63 6.11 -7.01
N PHE A 450 17.40 7.30 -7.57
CA PHE A 450 16.07 7.71 -7.98
C PHE A 450 15.48 6.75 -9.02
N ALA A 451 16.22 6.43 -10.08
CA ALA A 451 15.74 5.53 -11.12
C ALA A 451 15.42 4.13 -10.57
N SER A 452 16.30 3.57 -9.74
CA SER A 452 16.13 2.22 -9.18
C SER A 452 14.94 2.11 -8.25
N THR A 453 14.57 3.21 -7.59
CA THR A 453 13.45 3.24 -6.66
C THR A 453 12.13 3.66 -7.33
N CYS A 454 12.17 4.63 -8.25
CA CYS A 454 10.99 5.34 -8.75
C CYS A 454 10.63 5.11 -10.21
N CYS A 455 11.47 4.46 -11.02
CA CYS A 455 11.10 4.05 -12.38
C CYS A 455 10.32 2.72 -12.48
N PRO A 456 10.50 1.72 -11.57
CA PRO A 456 9.72 0.49 -11.63
C PRO A 456 8.20 0.70 -11.48
N ALA A 457 7.39 -0.16 -12.10
CA ALA A 457 5.91 -0.10 -11.97
C ALA A 457 5.39 -0.24 -10.52
N ASN A 458 6.20 -0.85 -9.63
CA ASN A 458 5.87 -1.10 -8.23
C ASN A 458 6.54 -0.12 -7.26
N SER A 459 6.92 1.07 -7.73
CA SER A 459 7.55 2.09 -6.89
C SER A 459 6.71 2.51 -5.69
N PRO A 460 7.34 2.80 -4.54
CA PRO A 460 6.66 3.22 -3.33
C PRO A 460 6.03 4.61 -3.51
N PRO A 461 4.68 4.73 -3.44
CA PRO A 461 3.99 5.95 -3.87
C PRO A 461 4.36 7.18 -3.02
N LEU A 462 4.44 7.04 -1.69
CA LEU A 462 4.77 8.16 -0.80
C LEU A 462 6.20 8.68 -1.01
N TYR A 463 7.18 7.76 -1.06
CA TYR A 463 8.57 8.13 -1.25
C TYR A 463 8.78 8.76 -2.62
N CYS A 464 8.32 8.10 -3.67
CA CYS A 464 8.53 8.59 -5.02
C CYS A 464 7.72 9.86 -5.30
N ALA A 465 6.54 10.07 -4.70
CA ALA A 465 5.86 11.37 -4.80
C ALA A 465 6.72 12.52 -4.23
N ALA A 466 7.40 12.33 -3.11
CA ALA A 466 8.31 13.33 -2.55
C ALA A 466 9.51 13.58 -3.48
N GLN A 467 10.14 12.50 -3.97
CA GLN A 467 11.28 12.60 -4.90
C GLN A 467 10.91 13.28 -6.22
N VAL A 468 9.74 12.96 -6.77
CA VAL A 468 9.22 13.59 -7.99
C VAL A 468 8.97 15.08 -7.78
N THR A 469 8.49 15.48 -6.61
CA THR A 469 8.31 16.92 -6.28
C THR A 469 9.66 17.65 -6.32
N ALA A 470 10.66 17.11 -5.63
CA ALA A 470 12.01 17.69 -5.63
C ALA A 470 12.61 17.72 -7.06
N TYR A 471 12.37 16.67 -7.85
CA TYR A 471 12.80 16.62 -9.24
C TYR A 471 12.11 17.70 -10.10
N LEU A 472 10.80 17.86 -9.97
CA LEU A 472 10.01 18.90 -10.64
C LEU A 472 10.49 20.31 -10.28
N GLU A 473 10.70 20.59 -9.00
CA GLU A 473 11.22 21.88 -8.53
C GLU A 473 12.60 22.20 -9.12
N SER A 474 13.44 21.20 -9.31
CA SER A 474 14.78 21.36 -9.90
C SER A 474 14.77 21.49 -11.43
N ALA A 475 13.76 20.93 -12.11
CA ALA A 475 13.69 20.87 -13.56
C ALA A 475 12.99 22.10 -14.18
N CYS A 476 12.22 22.84 -13.39
CA CYS A 476 11.33 23.89 -13.89
C CYS A 476 11.84 25.30 -13.55
N LYS A 477 11.61 26.28 -14.45
CA LYS A 477 12.09 27.65 -14.26
C LYS A 477 11.13 28.42 -13.36
N GLN A 478 11.64 29.03 -12.28
CA GLN A 478 10.90 30.03 -11.47
C GLN A 478 9.45 29.63 -11.10
N GLY A 479 9.23 28.37 -10.67
CA GLY A 479 7.92 27.93 -10.18
C GLY A 479 6.88 27.64 -11.27
N SER A 480 7.28 27.54 -12.54
CA SER A 480 6.41 27.19 -13.67
C SER A 480 5.70 25.83 -13.53
N CYS A 481 6.31 24.90 -12.79
CA CYS A 481 5.70 23.61 -12.44
C CYS A 481 4.95 23.60 -11.10
N ALA A 482 4.64 24.75 -10.50
CA ALA A 482 3.87 24.79 -9.25
C ALA A 482 2.46 24.15 -9.37
N LEU A 483 2.00 23.92 -10.60
CA LEU A 483 0.74 23.26 -10.93
C LEU A 483 0.90 21.80 -11.40
N ILE A 484 2.10 21.22 -11.37
CA ILE A 484 2.41 19.81 -11.70
C ILE A 484 2.91 19.11 -10.43
#